data_AF-A0A0B9A5H0-F1
#
_entry.id   AF-A0A0B9A5H0-F1
#
_cell.length_a   1.000
_cell.length_b   1.000
_cell.length_c   1.000
_cell.angle_alpha   90.00
_cell.angle_beta   90.00
_cell.angle_gamma   90.00
#
_symmetry.space_group_name_H-M   'P 1'
#
loop_
_entity.id
_entity.type
_entity.pdbx_description
1 polymer ?
#
loop_
_entity_poly.entity_id
_entity_poly.type
_entity_poly.pdbx_seq_one_letter_code
_entity_poly.pdbx_strand_id
1 'polypeptide(L)'
;MPHLTFSTPDLTTFCHLDTLGLHCTGQHVTDSGTVLLCTPTTDDNWCHRCGGHGRPRDTVTRKLAHEPFGHRPTTLFIRLRRYKCEICRRVWRHDTDQAAPTRAKISRTGLAWALKAPVVDHATISVIAAKLAVSWHTASDAILAEGQRVLIDDTSRFDNVSVIGVDEHVWRHTRRGDKYVTGIIDLTPIRDKTNPSRLLDMVEGRSKAVFKFWLARQSKDFRDGIEVVAMDGFTGFKTAAVEELPAAVEVMDPFHVVRLAGDSLDEVRRCVQQETTGHRGKKGDPFFSVVVGLRVVALVHFADQSRSICAV
;
A
#
# COMPACT_ATOMS: atom_id res chain seq x y z
N MET A 1 24.53 -14.93 -22.32
CA MET A 1 23.36 -15.62 -21.71
C MET A 1 23.82 -16.17 -20.38
N PRO A 2 23.17 -15.85 -19.25
CA PRO A 2 23.48 -16.55 -18.00
C PRO A 2 23.18 -18.05 -18.18
N HIS A 3 24.12 -18.91 -17.78
CA HIS A 3 23.93 -20.36 -17.84
C HIS A 3 22.79 -20.75 -16.89
N LEU A 4 21.66 -21.21 -17.44
CA LEU A 4 20.54 -21.72 -16.67
C LEU A 4 20.95 -23.05 -16.03
N THR A 5 20.98 -23.09 -14.70
CA THR A 5 21.17 -24.33 -13.95
C THR A 5 19.79 -24.87 -13.58
N PHE A 6 19.43 -26.04 -14.11
CA PHE A 6 18.13 -26.67 -13.83
C PHE A 6 18.25 -27.58 -12.61
N SER A 7 17.35 -27.44 -11.65
CA SER A 7 17.16 -28.37 -10.54
C SER A 7 16.04 -29.36 -10.84
N THR A 8 16.00 -30.48 -10.13
CA THR A 8 14.84 -31.39 -10.17
C THR A 8 13.57 -30.64 -9.70
N PRO A 9 12.40 -30.89 -10.31
CA PRO A 9 11.15 -30.32 -9.82
C PRO A 9 10.91 -30.68 -8.35
N ASP A 10 10.71 -29.68 -7.51
CA ASP A 10 10.40 -29.84 -6.10
C ASP A 10 9.28 -28.86 -5.71
N LEU A 11 8.16 -29.40 -5.24
CA LEU A 11 7.02 -28.61 -4.80
C LEU A 11 7.31 -27.81 -3.52
N THR A 12 8.28 -28.25 -2.71
CA THR A 12 8.67 -27.50 -1.51
C THR A 12 9.27 -26.16 -1.91
N THR A 13 10.32 -26.15 -2.74
CA THR A 13 10.92 -24.92 -3.24
C THR A 13 10.01 -24.17 -4.21
N PHE A 14 9.31 -24.86 -5.12
CA PHE A 14 8.43 -24.21 -6.10
C PHE A 14 7.28 -23.43 -5.44
N CYS A 15 6.72 -23.95 -4.34
CA CYS A 15 5.69 -23.28 -3.56
C CYS A 15 6.24 -22.49 -2.36
N HIS A 16 7.54 -22.19 -2.33
CA HIS A 16 8.20 -21.41 -1.28
C HIS A 16 7.93 -21.91 0.16
N LEU A 17 7.70 -23.21 0.33
CA LEU A 17 7.33 -23.82 1.61
C LEU A 17 8.53 -23.94 2.55
N ASP A 18 9.73 -24.07 2.00
CA ASP A 18 11.00 -24.04 2.71
C ASP A 18 11.18 -22.73 3.51
N THR A 19 10.80 -21.59 2.92
CA THR A 19 10.81 -20.28 3.61
C THR A 19 9.86 -20.20 4.79
N LEU A 20 8.85 -21.09 4.82
CA LEU A 20 7.85 -21.23 5.88
C LEU A 20 8.23 -22.29 6.92
N GLY A 21 9.41 -22.93 6.78
CA GLY A 21 9.83 -24.05 7.62
C GLY A 21 9.04 -25.33 7.36
N LEU A 22 8.45 -25.47 6.16
CA LEU A 22 7.60 -26.59 5.77
C LEU A 22 8.21 -27.39 4.63
N HIS A 23 7.97 -28.69 4.63
CA HIS A 23 8.32 -29.61 3.56
C HIS A 23 7.05 -30.21 2.96
N CYS A 24 6.93 -30.23 1.63
CA CYS A 24 5.82 -30.85 0.93
C CYS A 24 6.01 -32.37 0.89
N THR A 25 5.03 -33.11 1.37
CA THR A 25 5.04 -34.58 1.44
C THR A 25 4.01 -35.23 0.53
N GLY A 26 3.15 -34.43 -0.10
CA GLY A 26 2.16 -34.90 -1.04
C GLY A 26 1.30 -33.77 -1.58
N GLN A 27 0.63 -34.03 -2.68
CA GLN A 27 -0.31 -33.09 -3.29
C GLN A 27 -1.62 -33.81 -3.65
N HIS A 28 -2.71 -33.06 -3.60
CA HIS A 28 -3.99 -33.47 -4.13
C HIS A 28 -4.56 -32.32 -4.96
N VAL A 29 -4.67 -32.53 -6.27
CA VAL A 29 -5.09 -31.52 -7.24
C VAL A 29 -6.44 -31.93 -7.80
N THR A 30 -7.42 -31.03 -7.71
CA THR A 30 -8.76 -31.18 -8.28
C THR A 30 -9.08 -29.95 -9.11
N ASP A 31 -10.18 -29.97 -9.85
CA ASP A 31 -10.64 -28.80 -10.61
C ASP A 31 -11.00 -27.59 -9.74
N SER A 32 -11.38 -27.84 -8.49
CA SER A 32 -11.76 -26.82 -7.53
C SER A 32 -10.59 -26.24 -6.72
N GLY A 33 -9.43 -26.90 -6.68
CA GLY A 33 -8.34 -26.47 -5.81
C GLY A 33 -7.14 -27.40 -5.77
N THR A 34 -6.07 -26.91 -5.17
CA THR A 34 -4.86 -27.69 -4.86
C THR A 34 -4.69 -27.76 -3.34
N VAL A 35 -4.45 -28.96 -2.82
CA VAL A 35 -4.08 -29.18 -1.42
C VAL A 35 -2.66 -29.72 -1.37
N LEU A 36 -1.79 -29.05 -0.62
CA LEU A 36 -0.41 -29.49 -0.38
C LEU A 36 -0.30 -30.04 1.05
N LEU A 37 0.03 -31.33 1.17
CA LEU A 37 0.27 -31.97 2.46
C LEU A 37 1.68 -31.62 2.94
N CYS A 38 1.76 -30.91 4.06
CA CYS A 38 3.02 -30.37 4.56
C CYS A 38 3.37 -30.94 5.93
N THR A 39 4.67 -31.03 6.23
CA THR A 39 5.20 -31.28 7.58
C THR A 39 6.23 -30.20 7.92
N PRO A 40 6.38 -29.81 9.19
CA PRO A 40 7.51 -28.98 9.59
C PRO A 40 8.85 -29.63 9.27
N THR A 41 9.85 -28.80 8.99
CA THR A 41 11.24 -29.23 8.70
C THR A 41 12.07 -29.43 9.96
N THR A 42 11.63 -28.87 11.09
CA THR A 42 12.30 -28.95 12.39
C THR A 42 11.54 -29.86 13.35
N ASP A 43 12.21 -30.23 14.44
CA ASP A 43 11.58 -30.85 15.60
C ASP A 43 11.20 -29.80 16.66
N ASP A 44 10.13 -30.08 17.39
CA ASP A 44 9.64 -29.22 18.49
C ASP A 44 9.24 -30.08 19.70
N ASN A 45 10.09 -31.06 20.03
CA ASN A 45 9.84 -32.07 21.05
C ASN A 45 10.35 -31.68 22.45
N TRP A 46 10.75 -30.42 22.68
CA TRP A 46 11.18 -29.92 23.98
C TRP A 46 10.18 -28.94 24.58
N CYS A 47 9.84 -29.12 25.85
CA CYS A 47 8.84 -28.29 26.50
C CYS A 47 9.34 -26.85 26.72
N HIS A 48 8.72 -25.87 26.06
CA HIS A 48 9.07 -24.44 26.17
C HIS A 48 8.88 -23.83 27.58
N ARG A 49 8.31 -24.58 28.54
CA ARG A 49 8.15 -24.12 29.93
C ARG A 49 9.26 -24.61 30.87
N CYS A 50 9.69 -25.86 30.74
CA CYS A 50 10.54 -26.52 31.74
C CYS A 50 11.75 -27.24 31.14
N GLY A 51 11.92 -27.22 29.81
CA GLY A 51 13.03 -27.91 29.13
C GLY A 51 12.93 -29.45 29.11
N GLY A 52 11.89 -30.05 29.70
CA GLY A 52 11.71 -31.50 29.67
C GLY A 52 11.29 -32.04 28.29
N HIS A 53 11.72 -33.27 27.98
CA HIS A 53 11.36 -33.95 26.73
C HIS A 53 9.85 -34.18 26.60
N GLY A 54 9.37 -34.11 25.37
CA GLY A 54 7.97 -34.26 24.98
C GLY A 54 7.73 -35.56 24.24
N ARG A 55 6.94 -36.45 24.83
CA ARG A 55 6.48 -37.65 24.10
C ARG A 55 5.39 -37.28 23.08
N PRO A 56 5.43 -37.80 21.85
CA PRO A 56 4.33 -37.64 20.89
C PRO A 56 3.02 -38.17 21.49
N ARG A 57 1.96 -37.37 21.40
CA ARG A 57 0.62 -37.71 21.88
C ARG A 57 -0.31 -38.10 20.74
N ASP A 58 -0.42 -37.22 19.75
CA ASP A 58 -1.26 -37.38 18.57
C ASP A 58 -0.82 -36.40 17.47
N THR A 59 -1.52 -36.39 16.34
CA THR A 59 -1.30 -35.46 15.23
C THR A 59 -2.58 -34.71 14.93
N VAL A 60 -2.46 -33.41 14.68
CA VAL A 60 -3.55 -32.54 14.23
C VAL A 60 -3.18 -31.86 12.93
N THR A 61 -4.17 -31.46 12.13
CA THR A 61 -3.92 -30.74 10.88
C THR A 61 -4.24 -29.26 11.05
N ARG A 62 -3.30 -28.39 10.67
CA ARG A 62 -3.54 -26.95 10.50
C ARG A 62 -3.74 -26.67 9.02
N LYS A 63 -4.85 -26.00 8.67
CA LYS A 63 -5.14 -25.56 7.31
C LYS A 63 -4.79 -24.09 7.15
N LEU A 64 -4.05 -23.75 6.10
CA LEU A 64 -3.73 -22.36 5.74
C LEU A 64 -4.00 -22.13 4.25
N ALA A 65 -4.67 -21.03 3.93
CA ALA A 65 -4.69 -20.51 2.57
C ALA A 65 -3.29 -20.06 2.16
N HIS A 66 -2.91 -20.34 0.93
CA HIS A 66 -1.59 -20.04 0.38
C HIS A 66 -1.73 -19.33 -0.95
N GLU A 67 -0.62 -18.79 -1.44
CA GLU A 67 -0.63 -18.12 -2.73
C GLU A 67 -1.15 -19.07 -3.83
N PRO A 68 -1.97 -18.57 -4.75
CA PRO A 68 -2.56 -19.40 -5.79
C PRO A 68 -1.52 -19.72 -6.87
N PHE A 69 -1.30 -21.01 -7.12
CA PHE A 69 -0.51 -21.48 -8.27
C PHE A 69 -1.47 -21.82 -9.43
N GLY A 70 -1.52 -20.92 -10.41
CA GLY A 70 -2.48 -20.99 -11.52
C GLY A 70 -3.84 -20.37 -11.16
N HIS A 71 -4.91 -20.91 -11.73
CA HIS A 71 -6.28 -20.37 -11.53
C HIS A 71 -6.98 -20.92 -10.29
N ARG A 72 -6.37 -21.88 -9.59
CA ARG A 72 -7.00 -22.64 -8.50
C ARG A 72 -6.45 -22.16 -7.15
N PRO A 73 -7.29 -22.08 -6.11
CA PRO A 73 -6.80 -21.79 -4.76
C PRO A 73 -5.90 -22.92 -4.26
N THR A 74 -4.85 -22.56 -3.53
CA THR A 74 -3.92 -23.51 -2.92
C THR A 74 -4.06 -23.49 -1.39
N THR A 75 -4.25 -24.65 -0.78
CA THR A 75 -4.38 -24.81 0.67
C THR A 75 -3.28 -25.71 1.22
N LEU A 76 -2.56 -25.25 2.25
CA LEU A 76 -1.60 -26.08 2.98
C LEU A 76 -2.34 -26.88 4.05
N PHE A 77 -2.18 -28.20 4.02
CA PHE A 77 -2.58 -29.11 5.09
C PHE A 77 -1.33 -29.50 5.88
N ILE A 78 -1.05 -28.77 6.94
CA ILE A 78 0.15 -28.97 7.75
C ILE A 78 -0.14 -30.00 8.84
N ARG A 79 0.49 -31.18 8.77
CA ARG A 79 0.41 -32.22 9.81
C ARG A 79 1.33 -31.84 10.96
N LEU A 80 0.74 -31.57 12.12
CA LEU A 80 1.44 -31.12 13.32
C LEU A 80 1.32 -32.14 14.43
N ARG A 81 2.46 -32.57 14.95
CA ARG A 81 2.50 -33.39 16.17
C ARG A 81 2.11 -32.54 17.37
N ARG A 82 1.36 -33.14 18.29
CA ARG A 82 1.21 -32.61 19.65
C ARG A 82 2.03 -33.46 20.61
N TYR A 83 2.70 -32.80 21.53
CA TYR A 83 3.58 -33.41 22.51
C TYR A 83 2.99 -33.25 23.91
N LYS A 84 3.27 -34.21 24.80
CA LYS A 84 3.00 -34.09 26.24
C LYS A 84 4.33 -34.15 26.98
N CYS A 85 4.62 -33.14 27.79
CA CYS A 85 5.85 -33.07 28.57
C CYS A 85 5.87 -34.24 29.57
N GLU A 86 7.01 -34.91 29.68
CA GLU A 86 7.17 -36.02 30.61
C GLU A 86 7.25 -35.54 32.07
N ILE A 87 7.81 -34.34 32.29
CA ILE A 87 7.99 -33.69 33.60
C ILE A 87 6.73 -32.93 34.03
N CYS A 88 6.45 -31.76 33.42
CA CYS A 88 5.36 -30.88 33.87
C CYS A 88 3.98 -31.20 33.28
N ARG A 89 3.87 -32.29 32.49
CA ARG A 89 2.63 -32.77 31.84
C ARG A 89 1.93 -31.79 30.87
N ARG A 90 2.48 -30.60 30.62
CA ARG A 90 1.96 -29.63 29.65
C ARG A 90 1.88 -30.24 28.25
N VAL A 91 0.82 -29.91 27.53
CA VAL A 91 0.63 -30.31 26.13
C VAL A 91 0.87 -29.09 25.24
N TRP A 92 1.61 -29.27 24.15
CA TRP A 92 1.77 -28.26 23.12
C TRP A 92 1.67 -28.89 21.73
N ARG A 93 1.44 -28.05 20.74
CA ARG A 93 1.47 -28.40 19.33
C ARG A 93 2.76 -27.84 18.76
N HIS A 94 3.36 -28.57 17.82
CA HIS A 94 4.51 -28.10 17.06
C HIS A 94 4.29 -26.66 16.56
N ASP A 95 5.26 -25.79 16.83
CA ASP A 95 5.22 -24.37 16.45
C ASP A 95 5.26 -24.17 14.92
N THR A 96 4.37 -23.32 14.42
CA THR A 96 4.28 -23.00 12.99
C THR A 96 4.25 -21.49 12.75
N ASP A 97 4.78 -20.69 13.68
CA ASP A 97 4.76 -19.23 13.58
C ASP A 97 5.58 -18.71 12.39
N GLN A 98 6.58 -19.47 11.91
CA GLN A 98 7.26 -19.21 10.63
C GLN A 98 6.29 -19.32 9.44
N ALA A 99 5.36 -20.28 9.46
CA ALA A 99 4.38 -20.45 8.39
C ALA A 99 3.20 -19.47 8.49
N ALA A 100 2.69 -19.23 9.70
CA ALA A 100 1.65 -18.24 9.99
C ALA A 100 1.48 -18.03 11.51
N PRO A 101 1.23 -16.79 11.97
CA PRO A 101 0.95 -16.50 13.38
C PRO A 101 -0.19 -17.35 13.95
N THR A 102 -0.21 -17.52 15.26
CA THR A 102 -1.30 -18.23 15.95
C THR A 102 -2.69 -17.74 15.51
N ARG A 103 -3.59 -18.70 15.24
CA ARG A 103 -4.99 -18.50 14.74
C ARG A 103 -5.13 -17.93 13.32
N ALA A 104 -4.07 -17.44 12.68
CA ALA A 104 -4.11 -16.98 11.30
C ALA A 104 -4.55 -18.09 10.33
N LYS A 105 -5.32 -17.69 9.31
CA LYS A 105 -5.91 -18.57 8.29
C LYS A 105 -5.15 -18.54 6.95
N ILE A 106 -4.29 -17.56 6.77
CA ILE A 106 -3.49 -17.35 5.57
C ILE A 106 -2.01 -17.53 5.97
N SER A 107 -1.26 -18.25 5.15
CA SER A 107 0.20 -18.38 5.29
C SER A 107 0.90 -17.04 5.08
N ARG A 108 2.13 -16.87 5.60
CA ARG A 108 2.90 -15.63 5.37
C ARG A 108 3.12 -15.33 3.90
N THR A 109 3.46 -16.33 3.09
CA THR A 109 3.58 -16.17 1.63
C THR A 109 2.24 -15.81 0.98
N GLY A 110 1.16 -16.49 1.36
CA GLY A 110 -0.18 -16.15 0.85
C GLY A 110 -0.61 -14.72 1.21
N LEU A 111 -0.24 -14.24 2.39
CA LEU A 111 -0.50 -12.87 2.82
C LEU A 111 0.38 -11.85 2.09
N ALA A 112 1.65 -12.16 1.86
CA ALA A 112 2.55 -11.32 1.07
C ALA A 112 2.06 -11.18 -0.39
N TRP A 113 1.57 -12.27 -0.99
CA TRP A 113 0.89 -12.24 -2.28
C TRP A 113 -0.38 -11.37 -2.23
N ALA A 114 -1.22 -11.57 -1.21
CA ALA A 114 -2.47 -10.84 -1.03
C ALA A 114 -2.27 -9.32 -0.83
N LEU A 115 -1.16 -8.91 -0.23
CA LEU A 115 -0.79 -7.50 -0.06
C LEU A 115 -0.37 -6.85 -1.39
N LYS A 116 0.31 -7.60 -2.26
CA LYS A 116 0.74 -7.12 -3.58
C LYS A 116 -0.44 -7.00 -4.55
N ALA A 117 -1.41 -7.92 -4.49
CA ALA A 117 -2.48 -8.02 -5.47
C ALA A 117 -3.32 -6.73 -5.68
N PRO A 118 -3.69 -5.94 -4.63
CA PRO A 118 -4.38 -4.66 -4.83
C PRO A 118 -3.51 -3.59 -5.51
N VAL A 119 -2.20 -3.61 -5.24
CA VAL A 119 -1.27 -2.55 -5.65
C VAL A 119 -0.71 -2.81 -7.05
N VAL A 120 -0.33 -4.06 -7.33
CA VAL A 120 0.32 -4.49 -8.58
C VAL A 120 -0.71 -4.96 -9.60
N ASP A 121 -1.67 -5.78 -9.17
CA ASP A 121 -2.65 -6.41 -10.08
C ASP A 121 -3.98 -5.65 -10.12
N HIS A 122 -4.12 -4.59 -9.32
CA HIS A 122 -5.38 -3.85 -9.13
C HIS A 122 -6.57 -4.76 -8.76
N ALA A 123 -6.29 -5.87 -8.06
CA ALA A 123 -7.29 -6.85 -7.69
C ALA A 123 -8.15 -6.32 -6.53
N THR A 124 -9.46 -6.52 -6.62
CA THR A 124 -10.36 -6.23 -5.50
C THR A 124 -10.19 -7.25 -4.37
N ILE A 125 -10.52 -6.86 -3.13
CA ILE A 125 -10.49 -7.77 -1.98
C ILE A 125 -11.38 -9.01 -2.22
N SER A 126 -12.49 -8.87 -2.95
CA SER A 126 -13.35 -10.01 -3.31
C SER A 126 -12.66 -11.01 -4.23
N VAL A 127 -11.90 -10.53 -5.22
CA VAL A 127 -11.11 -11.39 -6.11
C VAL A 127 -9.99 -12.09 -5.31
N ILE A 128 -9.33 -11.37 -4.41
CA ILE A 128 -8.26 -11.91 -3.57
C ILE A 128 -8.80 -12.99 -2.63
N ALA A 129 -9.94 -12.74 -1.96
CA ALA A 129 -10.60 -13.71 -1.10
C ALA A 129 -10.99 -14.98 -1.86
N ALA A 130 -11.51 -14.84 -3.08
CA ALA A 130 -11.84 -15.98 -3.95
C ALA A 130 -10.59 -16.78 -4.35
N LYS A 131 -9.50 -16.11 -4.75
CA LYS A 131 -8.22 -16.76 -5.10
C LYS A 131 -7.56 -17.48 -3.93
N LEU A 132 -7.75 -17.01 -2.70
CA LEU A 132 -7.27 -17.66 -1.47
C LEU A 132 -8.26 -18.69 -0.89
N ALA A 133 -9.47 -18.79 -1.45
CA ALA A 133 -10.58 -19.56 -0.88
C ALA A 133 -10.85 -19.25 0.61
N VAL A 134 -10.83 -17.96 0.98
CA VAL A 134 -11.19 -17.47 2.33
C VAL A 134 -12.39 -16.53 2.26
N SER A 135 -13.00 -16.21 3.41
CA SER A 135 -14.05 -15.20 3.43
C SER A 135 -13.48 -13.81 3.14
N TRP A 136 -14.33 -12.94 2.59
CA TRP A 136 -13.96 -11.55 2.33
C TRP A 136 -13.37 -10.86 3.57
N HIS A 137 -14.00 -11.02 4.74
CA HIS A 137 -13.51 -10.44 6.00
C HIS A 137 -12.14 -10.99 6.40
N THR A 138 -11.90 -12.31 6.23
CA THR A 138 -10.58 -12.90 6.53
C THR A 138 -9.48 -12.31 5.65
N ALA A 139 -9.75 -12.09 4.36
CA ALA A 139 -8.80 -11.45 3.47
C ALA A 139 -8.61 -9.96 3.83
N SER A 140 -9.71 -9.21 3.97
CA SER A 140 -9.69 -7.78 4.27
C SER A 140 -8.92 -7.47 5.55
N ASP A 141 -9.26 -8.14 6.65
CA ASP A 141 -8.64 -7.88 7.96
C ASP A 141 -7.14 -8.21 7.93
N ALA A 142 -6.77 -9.32 7.29
CA ALA A 142 -5.37 -9.73 7.19
C ALA A 142 -4.55 -8.76 6.31
N ILE A 143 -5.07 -8.35 5.16
CA ILE A 143 -4.40 -7.43 4.23
C ILE A 143 -4.23 -6.06 4.87
N LEU A 144 -5.27 -5.54 5.52
CA LEU A 144 -5.20 -4.24 6.20
C LEU A 144 -4.21 -4.28 7.37
N ALA A 145 -4.26 -5.32 8.20
CA ALA A 145 -3.33 -5.47 9.32
C ALA A 145 -1.87 -5.61 8.85
N GLU A 146 -1.62 -6.37 7.79
CA GLU A 146 -0.28 -6.51 7.24
C GLU A 146 0.19 -5.23 6.57
N GLY A 147 -0.68 -4.56 5.79
CA GLY A 147 -0.39 -3.26 5.19
C GLY A 147 -0.03 -2.21 6.25
N GLN A 148 -0.78 -2.16 7.35
CA GLN A 148 -0.43 -1.32 8.49
C GLN A 148 0.97 -1.66 9.01
N ARG A 149 1.24 -2.93 9.29
CA ARG A 149 2.51 -3.40 9.88
C ARG A 149 3.73 -3.13 9.00
N VAL A 150 3.62 -3.30 7.68
CA VAL A 150 4.79 -3.25 6.77
C VAL A 150 4.93 -1.95 6.00
N LEU A 151 3.85 -1.16 5.87
CA LEU A 151 3.88 0.10 5.11
C LEU A 151 3.72 1.32 6.00
N ILE A 152 2.83 1.27 7.00
CA ILE A 152 2.48 2.45 7.81
C ILE A 152 3.28 2.54 9.10
N ASP A 153 3.49 1.39 9.77
CA ASP A 153 4.26 1.29 11.01
C ASP A 153 5.78 1.33 10.75
N ASP A 154 6.22 1.20 9.50
CA ASP A 154 7.62 1.34 9.13
C ASP A 154 8.03 2.82 9.20
N THR A 155 8.78 3.17 10.25
CA THR A 155 9.25 4.54 10.46
C THR A 155 10.28 4.98 9.42
N SER A 156 10.95 4.06 8.73
CA SER A 156 11.93 4.39 7.68
C SER A 156 11.26 5.04 6.45
N ARG A 157 9.93 5.00 6.35
CA ARG A 157 9.18 5.73 5.31
C ARG A 157 9.43 7.24 5.35
N PHE A 158 9.89 7.77 6.48
CA PHE A 158 10.22 9.18 6.69
C PHE A 158 11.71 9.49 6.50
N ASP A 159 12.55 8.49 6.21
CA ASP A 159 13.99 8.70 6.06
C ASP A 159 14.30 9.54 4.82
N ASN A 160 15.17 10.54 5.02
CA ASN A 160 15.66 11.46 3.99
C ASN A 160 14.55 12.23 3.26
N VAL A 161 13.45 12.54 3.97
CA VAL A 161 12.40 13.42 3.45
C VAL A 161 12.72 14.85 3.85
N SER A 162 12.78 15.74 2.87
CA SER A 162 12.95 17.19 3.10
C SER A 162 11.99 18.05 2.29
N VAL A 163 11.30 17.48 1.30
CA VAL A 163 10.21 18.15 0.57
C VAL A 163 8.94 17.32 0.66
N ILE A 164 7.87 17.91 1.19
CA ILE A 164 6.55 17.28 1.22
C ILE A 164 5.54 18.04 0.36
N GLY A 165 4.70 17.29 -0.34
CA GLY A 165 3.49 17.75 -1.00
C GLY A 165 2.27 17.37 -0.18
N VAL A 166 1.31 18.29 -0.05
CA VAL A 166 0.06 18.07 0.67
C VAL A 166 -1.09 18.46 -0.25
N ASP A 167 -1.98 17.51 -0.52
CA ASP A 167 -3.12 17.72 -1.42
C ASP A 167 -4.39 17.08 -0.88
N GLU A 168 -5.53 17.67 -1.24
CA GLU A 168 -6.86 17.13 -0.91
C GLU A 168 -7.39 16.26 -2.05
N HIS A 169 -7.73 15.02 -1.74
CA HIS A 169 -8.38 14.13 -2.69
C HIS A 169 -9.80 13.76 -2.26
N VAL A 170 -10.75 13.82 -3.20
CA VAL A 170 -12.11 13.33 -2.96
C VAL A 170 -12.11 11.82 -3.14
N TRP A 171 -12.19 11.07 -2.03
CA TRP A 171 -12.02 9.62 -2.02
C TRP A 171 -13.34 8.83 -2.08
N ARG A 172 -14.49 9.47 -1.82
CA ARG A 172 -15.74 8.73 -1.52
C ARG A 172 -16.82 8.75 -2.60
N HIS A 173 -17.34 7.55 -2.91
CA HIS A 173 -18.57 7.30 -3.68
C HIS A 173 -19.78 6.83 -2.82
N THR A 174 -19.78 7.06 -1.51
CA THR A 174 -20.87 6.63 -0.60
C THR A 174 -21.51 7.81 0.16
N ARG A 175 -22.77 7.66 0.60
CA ARG A 175 -23.62 8.76 1.09
C ARG A 175 -23.28 9.35 2.49
N ARG A 176 -22.43 8.74 3.32
CA ARG A 176 -22.19 9.14 4.73
C ARG A 176 -20.73 9.04 5.16
N GLY A 177 -20.09 10.15 5.54
CA GLY A 177 -18.70 10.21 6.03
C GLY A 177 -17.93 11.35 5.38
N ASP A 178 -16.71 11.62 5.83
CA ASP A 178 -15.87 12.65 5.22
C ASP A 178 -15.53 12.27 3.78
N LYS A 179 -15.75 13.22 2.87
CA LYS A 179 -15.59 13.00 1.42
C LYS A 179 -14.13 13.08 0.97
N TYR A 180 -13.27 13.61 1.83
CA TYR A 180 -11.92 14.02 1.48
C TYR A 180 -10.90 13.26 2.31
N VAL A 181 -9.76 13.03 1.69
CA VAL A 181 -8.54 12.55 2.33
C VAL A 181 -7.43 13.55 2.05
N THR A 182 -6.58 13.77 3.05
CA THR A 182 -5.36 14.55 2.90
C THR A 182 -4.24 13.59 2.51
N GLY A 183 -3.76 13.69 1.28
CA GLY A 183 -2.58 12.95 0.80
C GLY A 183 -1.31 13.69 1.18
N ILE A 184 -0.35 12.97 1.76
CA ILE A 184 0.95 13.50 2.13
C ILE A 184 2.00 12.74 1.34
N ILE A 185 2.72 13.47 0.50
CA ILE A 185 3.58 12.90 -0.53
C ILE A 185 4.99 13.41 -0.31
N ASP A 186 5.97 12.54 -0.32
CA ASP A 186 7.37 12.92 -0.39
C ASP A 186 7.74 13.26 -1.84
N LEU A 187 8.16 14.51 -2.04
CA LEU A 187 8.60 15.07 -3.31
C LEU A 187 10.12 15.17 -3.40
N THR A 188 10.85 14.82 -2.34
CA THR A 188 12.33 14.86 -2.28
C THR A 188 12.97 14.10 -3.45
N PRO A 189 12.52 12.90 -3.84
CA PRO A 189 13.12 12.18 -4.96
C PRO A 189 12.93 12.87 -6.32
N ILE A 190 11.85 13.63 -6.49
CA ILE A 190 11.61 14.43 -7.69
C ILE A 190 12.53 15.65 -7.69
N ARG A 191 12.66 16.33 -6.55
CA ARG A 191 13.60 17.45 -6.35
C ARG A 191 15.03 17.02 -6.71
N ASP A 192 15.45 15.88 -6.17
CA ASP A 192 16.81 15.35 -6.32
C ASP A 192 17.01 14.56 -7.62
N LYS A 193 15.95 14.40 -8.43
CA LYS A 193 15.95 13.65 -9.70
C LYS A 193 16.42 12.20 -9.56
N THR A 194 16.12 11.57 -8.44
CA THR A 194 16.56 10.21 -8.13
C THR A 194 15.49 9.16 -8.44
N ASN A 195 14.24 9.42 -8.08
CA ASN A 195 13.11 8.49 -8.20
C ASN A 195 11.77 9.24 -8.32
N PRO A 196 10.66 8.54 -8.62
CA PRO A 196 9.31 9.09 -8.49
C PRO A 196 8.98 9.52 -7.05
N SER A 197 7.95 10.36 -6.91
CA SER A 197 7.42 10.72 -5.60
C SER A 197 6.90 9.50 -4.84
N ARG A 198 6.94 9.58 -3.51
CA ARG A 198 6.55 8.49 -2.61
C ARG A 198 5.36 8.94 -1.79
N LEU A 199 4.29 8.15 -1.73
CA LEU A 199 3.18 8.43 -0.83
C LEU A 199 3.62 8.14 0.61
N LEU A 200 3.64 9.15 1.47
CA LEU A 200 3.94 8.96 2.89
C LEU A 200 2.71 8.52 3.64
N ASP A 201 1.58 9.21 3.48
CA ASP A 201 0.35 8.90 4.21
C ASP A 201 -0.91 9.38 3.49
N MET A 202 -2.06 8.81 3.88
CA MET A 202 -3.39 9.26 3.49
C MET A 202 -4.28 9.33 4.72
N VAL A 203 -4.54 10.55 5.18
CA VAL A 203 -5.29 10.79 6.43
C VAL A 203 -6.73 11.19 6.11
N GLU A 204 -7.69 10.61 6.83
CA GLU A 204 -9.11 10.95 6.66
C GLU A 204 -9.39 12.40 7.10
N GLY A 205 -10.15 13.13 6.26
CA GLY A 205 -10.58 14.50 6.52
C GLY A 205 -9.79 15.56 5.73
N ARG A 206 -10.29 16.79 5.81
CA ARG A 206 -9.77 17.96 5.07
C ARG A 206 -9.68 19.23 5.91
N SER A 207 -8.77 19.26 6.88
CA SER A 207 -8.65 20.46 7.71
C SER A 207 -7.23 20.71 8.16
N LYS A 208 -6.96 21.98 8.48
CA LYS A 208 -5.79 22.41 9.27
C LYS A 208 -5.52 21.45 10.44
N ALA A 209 -6.57 21.04 11.16
CA ALA A 209 -6.46 20.18 12.33
C ALA A 209 -5.95 18.77 11.98
N VAL A 210 -6.36 18.21 10.84
CA VAL A 210 -5.92 16.88 10.38
C VAL A 210 -4.43 16.89 10.06
N PHE A 211 -3.99 17.86 9.24
CA PHE A 211 -2.58 17.97 8.86
C PHE A 211 -1.70 18.33 10.06
N LYS A 212 -2.13 19.27 10.91
CA LYS A 212 -1.44 19.63 12.15
C LYS A 212 -1.30 18.43 13.09
N PHE A 213 -2.37 17.66 13.30
CA PHE A 213 -2.33 16.48 14.16
C PHE A 213 -1.40 15.40 13.60
N TRP A 214 -1.38 15.22 12.28
CA TRP A 214 -0.46 14.30 11.65
C TRP A 214 1.00 14.73 11.83
N LEU A 215 1.33 16.02 11.63
CA LEU A 215 2.67 16.56 11.84
C LEU A 215 3.11 16.41 13.29
N ALA A 216 2.24 16.73 14.25
CA ALA A 216 2.53 16.65 15.68
C ALA A 216 2.84 15.22 16.17
N ARG A 217 2.46 14.18 15.42
CA ARG A 217 2.78 12.78 15.73
C ARG A 217 4.14 12.34 15.22
N GLN A 218 4.78 13.12 14.35
CA GLN A 218 6.09 12.79 13.79
C GLN A 218 7.21 13.20 14.73
N SER A 219 8.39 12.60 14.54
CA SER A 219 9.58 12.96 15.32
C SER A 219 9.94 14.43 15.09
N LYS A 220 10.62 15.03 16.09
CA LYS A 220 11.17 16.38 15.95
C LYS A 220 12.19 16.43 14.81
N ASP A 221 13.05 15.43 14.69
CA ASP A 221 14.07 15.35 13.64
C ASP A 221 13.46 15.34 12.23
N PHE A 222 12.36 14.61 12.03
CA PHE A 222 11.63 14.63 10.76
C PHE A 222 11.09 16.02 10.45
N ARG A 223 10.40 16.65 11.41
CA ARG A 223 9.82 17.99 11.23
C ARG A 223 10.88 19.05 10.98
N ASP A 224 11.97 19.02 11.74
CA ASP A 224 13.08 19.97 11.61
C ASP A 224 13.86 19.75 10.29
N GLY A 225 13.79 18.54 9.70
CA GLY A 225 14.37 18.21 8.40
C GLY A 225 13.53 18.61 7.18
N ILE A 226 12.28 19.04 7.36
CA ILE A 226 11.45 19.52 6.25
C ILE A 226 11.87 20.93 5.86
N GLU A 227 12.31 21.08 4.62
CA GLU A 227 12.77 22.34 4.02
C GLU A 227 11.66 23.01 3.22
N VAL A 228 10.81 22.25 2.54
CA VAL A 228 9.78 22.77 1.64
C VAL A 228 8.46 22.02 1.80
N VAL A 229 7.36 22.77 1.84
CA VAL A 229 5.99 22.24 1.82
C VAL A 229 5.26 22.78 0.60
N ALA A 230 5.03 21.92 -0.38
CA ALA A 230 4.17 22.21 -1.52
C ALA A 230 2.71 21.90 -1.16
N MET A 231 1.82 22.86 -1.37
CA MET A 231 0.42 22.72 -1.00
C MET A 231 -0.51 23.37 -2.02
N ASP A 232 -1.77 22.96 -2.00
CA ASP A 232 -2.86 23.71 -2.65
C ASP A 232 -3.01 25.10 -1.98
N GLY A 233 -3.60 26.06 -2.70
CA GLY A 233 -3.90 27.41 -2.20
C GLY A 233 -4.86 27.48 -1.00
N PHE A 234 -5.27 26.35 -0.43
CA PHE A 234 -6.10 26.23 0.75
C PHE A 234 -5.37 26.77 1.98
N THR A 235 -5.92 27.84 2.53
CA THR A 235 -5.37 28.58 3.67
C THR A 235 -5.19 27.75 4.94
N GLY A 236 -5.91 26.63 5.06
CA GLY A 236 -5.80 25.71 6.19
C GLY A 236 -4.45 24.99 6.28
N PHE A 237 -3.87 24.57 5.16
CA PHE A 237 -2.56 23.91 5.16
C PHE A 237 -1.43 24.88 5.49
N LYS A 238 -1.48 26.08 4.92
CA LYS A 238 -0.52 27.15 5.19
C LYS A 238 -0.39 27.40 6.69
N THR A 239 -1.50 27.60 7.37
CA THR A 239 -1.47 27.89 8.81
C THR A 239 -0.92 26.71 9.64
N ALA A 240 -1.17 25.46 9.22
CA ALA A 240 -0.60 24.30 9.89
C ALA A 240 0.91 24.16 9.65
N ALA A 241 1.38 24.45 8.43
CA ALA A 241 2.80 24.42 8.08
C ALA A 241 3.59 25.48 8.86
N VAL A 242 3.15 26.75 8.89
CA VAL A 242 3.77 27.80 9.73
C VAL A 242 3.90 27.38 11.20
N GLU A 243 2.85 26.75 11.76
CA GLU A 243 2.81 26.41 13.18
C GLU A 243 3.71 25.21 13.53
N GLU A 244 3.78 24.19 12.67
CA GLU A 244 4.45 22.92 12.98
C GLU A 244 5.81 22.75 12.28
N LEU A 245 6.06 23.51 11.21
CA LEU A 245 7.25 23.48 10.36
C LEU A 245 7.78 24.91 10.13
N PRO A 246 8.13 25.67 11.18
CA PRO A 246 8.44 27.10 11.07
C PRO A 246 9.68 27.42 10.22
N ALA A 247 10.55 26.44 9.98
CA ALA A 247 11.74 26.59 9.13
C ALA A 247 11.47 26.27 7.65
N ALA A 248 10.33 25.66 7.33
CA ALA A 248 10.03 25.22 5.96
C ALA A 248 9.50 26.37 5.11
N VAL A 249 9.90 26.38 3.83
CA VAL A 249 9.38 27.30 2.83
C VAL A 249 8.08 26.73 2.25
N GLU A 250 7.02 27.52 2.34
CA GLU A 250 5.71 27.16 1.79
C GLU A 250 5.63 27.59 0.33
N VAL A 251 5.34 26.63 -0.55
CA VAL A 251 5.20 26.89 -1.98
C VAL A 251 3.84 26.42 -2.47
N MET A 252 3.28 27.15 -3.44
CA MET A 252 2.09 26.67 -4.14
C MET A 252 2.47 25.55 -5.10
N ASP A 253 1.69 24.47 -5.12
CA ASP A 253 1.82 23.43 -6.13
C ASP A 253 1.63 24.02 -7.54
N PRO A 254 2.60 23.83 -8.46
CA PRO A 254 2.50 24.27 -9.85
C PRO A 254 1.24 23.79 -10.57
N PHE A 255 0.72 22.59 -10.27
CA PHE A 255 -0.52 22.10 -10.88
C PHE A 255 -1.70 23.03 -10.55
N HIS A 256 -1.82 23.44 -9.30
CA HIS A 256 -2.89 24.34 -8.85
C HIS A 256 -2.71 25.75 -9.41
N VAL A 257 -1.48 26.25 -9.55
CA VAL A 257 -1.18 27.54 -10.21
C VAL A 257 -1.60 27.52 -11.68
N VAL A 258 -1.20 26.48 -12.42
CA VAL A 258 -1.53 26.34 -13.85
C VAL A 258 -3.04 26.19 -14.03
N ARG A 259 -3.69 25.41 -13.16
CA ARG A 259 -5.14 25.26 -13.16
C ARG A 259 -5.84 26.59 -12.93
N LEU A 260 -5.44 27.36 -11.92
CA LEU A 260 -6.03 28.67 -11.63
C LEU A 260 -5.88 29.62 -12.83
N ALA A 261 -4.69 29.71 -13.41
CA ALA A 261 -4.46 30.51 -14.61
C ALA A 261 -5.34 30.05 -15.78
N GLY A 262 -5.46 28.73 -15.98
CA GLY A 262 -6.31 28.15 -17.01
C GLY A 262 -7.80 28.43 -16.80
N ASP A 263 -8.27 28.41 -15.56
CA ASP A 263 -9.66 28.70 -15.20
C ASP A 263 -9.98 30.20 -15.38
N SER A 264 -9.10 31.10 -14.92
CA SER A 264 -9.25 32.55 -15.14
C SER A 264 -9.25 32.92 -16.64
N LEU A 265 -8.39 32.27 -17.44
CA LEU A 265 -8.41 32.46 -18.89
C LEU A 265 -9.73 31.98 -19.52
N ASP A 266 -10.30 30.86 -19.03
CA ASP A 266 -11.59 30.38 -19.53
C ASP A 266 -12.74 31.33 -19.14
N GLU A 267 -12.70 31.95 -17.96
CA GLU A 267 -13.68 32.96 -17.54
C GLU A 267 -13.65 34.21 -18.44
N VAL A 268 -12.46 34.79 -18.65
CA VAL A 268 -12.30 35.96 -19.52
C VAL A 268 -12.78 35.64 -20.93
N ARG A 269 -12.38 34.48 -21.47
CA ARG A 269 -12.82 34.01 -22.78
C ARG A 269 -14.34 33.88 -22.86
N ARG A 270 -14.99 33.32 -21.83
CA ARG A 270 -16.45 33.20 -21.76
C ARG A 270 -17.14 34.56 -21.73
N CYS A 271 -16.57 35.53 -21.01
CA CYS A 271 -17.06 36.91 -20.96
C CYS A 271 -17.00 37.56 -22.35
N VAL A 272 -15.81 37.58 -22.96
CA VAL A 272 -15.59 38.19 -24.29
C VAL A 272 -16.47 37.53 -25.36
N GLN A 273 -16.61 36.21 -25.34
CA GLN A 273 -17.51 35.49 -26.25
C GLN A 273 -18.96 35.97 -26.07
N GLN A 274 -19.45 36.04 -24.83
CA GLN A 274 -20.82 36.43 -24.54
C GLN A 274 -21.09 37.89 -24.92
N GLU A 275 -20.13 38.79 -24.67
CA GLU A 275 -20.21 40.20 -25.08
C GLU A 275 -20.19 40.36 -26.61
N THR A 276 -19.37 39.58 -27.30
CA THR A 276 -19.18 39.71 -28.75
C THR A 276 -20.31 39.07 -29.55
N THR A 277 -20.81 37.91 -29.13
CA THR A 277 -21.80 37.14 -29.91
C THR A 277 -23.18 37.06 -29.27
N GLY A 278 -23.36 37.58 -28.05
CA GLY A 278 -24.63 37.54 -27.31
C GLY A 278 -25.03 36.13 -26.84
N HIS A 279 -24.16 35.13 -26.98
CA HIS A 279 -24.45 33.74 -26.61
C HIS A 279 -23.21 32.96 -26.19
N ARG A 280 -23.43 31.84 -25.50
CA ARG A 280 -22.37 30.89 -25.16
C ARG A 280 -21.71 30.35 -26.42
N GLY A 281 -20.40 30.16 -26.39
CA GLY A 281 -19.61 29.71 -27.55
C GLY A 281 -20.07 28.37 -28.12
N LYS A 282 -20.13 28.29 -29.45
CA LYS A 282 -20.51 27.13 -30.26
C LYS A 282 -19.43 26.83 -31.31
N LYS A 283 -19.47 25.63 -31.88
CA LYS A 283 -18.58 25.23 -32.97
C LYS A 283 -18.70 26.21 -34.14
N GLY A 284 -17.58 26.83 -34.52
CA GLY A 284 -17.51 27.85 -35.57
C GLY A 284 -17.25 29.27 -35.04
N ASP A 285 -17.43 29.51 -33.74
CA ASP A 285 -17.15 30.81 -33.15
C ASP A 285 -15.63 31.06 -33.01
N PRO A 286 -15.15 32.31 -33.17
CA PRO A 286 -13.73 32.65 -33.13
C PRO A 286 -13.04 32.20 -31.82
N PHE A 287 -13.74 32.27 -30.69
CA PHE A 287 -13.20 31.95 -29.37
C PHE A 287 -13.56 30.52 -28.90
N PHE A 288 -14.17 29.69 -29.75
CA PHE A 288 -14.47 28.29 -29.44
C PHE A 288 -13.28 27.36 -29.70
N SER A 289 -12.48 27.63 -30.73
CA SER A 289 -11.30 26.81 -31.10
C SER A 289 -10.06 27.07 -30.24
N VAL A 290 -9.99 28.24 -29.59
CA VAL A 290 -8.93 28.64 -28.64
C VAL A 290 -8.79 27.65 -27.47
N VAL A 291 -9.85 26.87 -27.19
CA VAL A 291 -9.94 25.82 -26.15
C VAL A 291 -8.84 24.76 -26.21
N VAL A 292 -8.41 24.37 -27.41
CA VAL A 292 -7.52 23.19 -27.58
C VAL A 292 -6.04 23.58 -27.53
N GLY A 293 -5.67 24.74 -28.07
CA GLY A 293 -4.27 25.16 -28.18
C GLY A 293 -3.65 25.56 -26.84
N LEU A 294 -4.30 26.46 -26.09
CA LEU A 294 -3.73 27.03 -24.86
C LEU A 294 -3.67 26.04 -23.68
N ARG A 295 -4.68 25.19 -23.53
CA ARG A 295 -4.68 24.16 -22.46
C ARG A 295 -3.61 23.09 -22.69
N VAL A 296 -3.44 22.63 -23.93
CA VAL A 296 -2.44 21.61 -24.27
C VAL A 296 -1.03 22.18 -24.17
N VAL A 297 -0.80 23.40 -24.67
CA VAL A 297 0.52 24.03 -24.59
C VAL A 297 0.92 24.36 -23.15
N ALA A 298 0.02 24.90 -22.32
CA ALA A 298 0.33 25.19 -20.91
C ALA A 298 0.63 23.93 -20.10
N LEU A 299 -0.16 22.85 -20.28
CA LEU A 299 0.08 21.58 -19.58
C LEU A 299 1.38 20.90 -20.02
N VAL A 300 1.70 20.91 -21.32
CA VAL A 300 2.92 20.27 -21.85
C VAL A 300 4.17 21.07 -21.47
N HIS A 301 4.14 22.40 -21.55
CA HIS A 301 5.29 23.23 -21.20
C HIS A 301 5.58 23.24 -19.69
N PHE A 302 4.54 23.23 -18.84
CA PHE A 302 4.73 23.17 -17.39
C PHE A 302 5.01 21.76 -16.86
N ALA A 303 4.57 20.68 -17.53
CA ALA A 303 5.01 19.32 -17.18
C ALA A 303 6.52 19.11 -17.41
N ASP A 304 7.09 19.83 -18.38
CA ASP A 304 8.54 19.87 -18.59
C ASP A 304 9.25 20.79 -17.57
N GLN A 305 8.61 21.89 -17.16
CA GLN A 305 9.17 22.80 -16.14
C GLN A 305 8.97 22.34 -14.70
N SER A 306 7.98 21.51 -14.36
CA SER A 306 7.80 20.96 -13.02
C SER A 306 8.94 20.01 -12.62
N ARG A 307 9.65 19.44 -13.61
CA ARG A 307 10.96 18.77 -13.43
C ARG A 307 12.11 19.72 -13.07
N SER A 308 11.91 21.03 -13.23
CA SER A 308 12.90 22.09 -12.99
C SER A 308 12.52 23.05 -11.86
N ILE A 309 11.23 23.17 -11.51
CA ILE A 309 10.74 24.04 -10.42
C ILE A 309 11.00 23.42 -9.04
N CYS A 310 11.14 22.09 -8.94
CA CYS A 310 11.71 21.44 -7.76
C CYS A 310 13.24 21.55 -7.72
N ALA A 311 13.87 22.56 -8.33
CA ALA A 311 15.33 22.76 -8.30
C ALA A 311 15.73 24.11 -7.69
N VAL A 312 14.81 24.77 -6.98
CA VAL A 312 15.06 26.00 -6.22
C VAL A 312 14.88 25.71 -4.74
#